data_AF-A0A556RNE8-F1
#
_entry.id   AF-A0A556RNE8-F1
#
_cell.length_a   1.000
_cell.length_b   1.000
_cell.length_c   1.000
_cell.angle_alpha   90.00
_cell.angle_beta   90.00
_cell.angle_gamma   90.00
#
_symmetry.space_group_name_H-M   'P 1'
#
loop_
_entity.id
_entity.type
_entity.pdbx_description
1 polymer ?
#
loop_
_entity_poly.entity_id
_entity_poly.type
_entity_poly.pdbx_seq_one_letter_code
_entity_poly.pdbx_strand_id
1 'polypeptide(L)'
;MKGLKYSALFLMVATLFGCDDSKSKPADNTANSDLAKTVTASNDTAASKPDLSKDQDNYINEAKRFLPAKVSGNVNLVDLYKDNNTINYKYEMNISKDEMDIEQSKKTTAEALKSLYCMDNSEMKAFKTAFPDGAIHNYYIKDEMVFSIPLKPTDCNNQN
;
A
#
# COMPACT_ATOMS: atom_id res chain seq x y z
N MET A 1 17.74 -57.09 12.61
CA MET A 1 18.84 -56.60 11.73
C MET A 1 18.32 -55.42 10.94
N LYS A 2 19.06 -54.30 10.99
CA LYS A 2 19.31 -53.28 9.94
C LYS A 2 18.09 -52.88 9.05
N GLY A 3 17.70 -51.61 8.95
CA GLY A 3 18.61 -50.51 8.70
C GLY A 3 17.99 -49.13 8.81
N LEU A 4 18.83 -48.26 9.36
CA LEU A 4 18.80 -46.82 9.39
C LEU A 4 19.25 -46.29 8.02
N LYS A 5 18.56 -45.30 7.44
CA LYS A 5 19.16 -44.32 6.52
C LYS A 5 18.45 -42.97 6.63
N TYR A 6 18.87 -42.17 7.60
CA TYR A 6 18.64 -40.72 7.58
C TYR A 6 19.52 -40.13 6.48
N SER A 7 18.89 -39.61 5.43
CA SER A 7 19.60 -38.90 4.37
C SER A 7 19.84 -37.46 4.84
N ALA A 8 21.12 -37.08 4.85
CA ALA A 8 21.62 -35.80 5.29
C ALA A 8 20.99 -34.63 4.52
N LEU A 9 20.48 -33.65 5.27
CA LEU A 9 20.05 -32.37 4.76
C LEU A 9 21.30 -31.54 4.44
N PHE A 10 21.60 -31.37 3.14
CA PHE A 10 22.56 -30.38 2.66
C PHE A 10 21.91 -28.99 2.69
N LEU A 11 22.40 -28.09 3.55
CA LEU A 11 22.17 -26.65 3.44
C LEU A 11 23.51 -25.91 3.59
N MET A 12 24.28 -25.97 2.51
CA MET A 12 25.24 -24.95 2.07
C MET A 12 24.42 -23.94 1.23
N VAL A 13 24.53 -22.61 1.26
CA VAL A 13 25.58 -21.67 1.67
C VAL A 13 24.90 -20.35 2.03
N ALA A 14 25.27 -19.73 3.14
CA ALA A 14 25.10 -18.29 3.34
C ALA A 14 26.25 -17.58 2.61
N THR A 15 25.97 -16.88 1.51
CA THR A 15 26.88 -15.83 1.03
C THR A 15 26.25 -14.48 1.31
N LEU A 16 26.74 -13.88 2.40
CA LEU A 16 26.62 -12.45 2.65
C LEU A 16 27.42 -11.75 1.55
N PHE A 17 26.74 -11.05 0.64
CA PHE A 17 27.39 -10.05 -0.19
C PHE A 17 27.73 -8.87 0.72
N GLY A 18 28.95 -8.90 1.24
CA GLY A 18 29.59 -7.76 1.87
C GLY A 18 29.86 -6.68 0.83
N CYS A 19 29.41 -5.47 1.12
CA CYS A 19 29.84 -4.25 0.47
C CYS A 19 31.31 -4.02 0.80
N ASP A 20 32.13 -3.72 -0.21
CA ASP A 20 33.44 -3.11 -0.02
C ASP A 20 33.59 -1.96 -1.03
N ASP A 21 33.46 -0.74 -0.51
CA ASP A 21 33.85 0.49 -1.17
C ASP A 21 35.26 0.81 -0.71
N SER A 22 36.25 0.74 -1.61
CA SER A 22 37.52 1.45 -1.44
C SER A 22 38.23 1.67 -2.76
N LYS A 23 38.47 2.96 -3.04
CA LYS A 23 39.20 3.48 -4.19
C LYS A 23 40.67 3.05 -4.17
N SER A 24 41.19 2.69 -5.33
CA SER A 24 42.49 3.20 -5.82
C SER A 24 42.72 2.76 -7.27
N LYS A 25 42.96 3.73 -8.15
CA LYS A 25 43.62 3.54 -9.45
C LYS A 25 44.72 4.61 -9.56
N PRO A 26 45.90 4.23 -10.07
CA PRO A 26 46.52 4.95 -11.18
C PRO A 26 47.03 3.94 -12.22
N ALA A 27 47.47 4.25 -13.43
CA ALA A 27 47.32 5.29 -14.43
C ALA A 27 47.92 4.63 -15.70
N ASP A 28 47.42 4.93 -16.90
CA ASP A 28 48.24 5.09 -18.10
C ASP A 28 47.42 5.49 -19.33
N ASN A 29 48.00 6.40 -20.09
CA ASN A 29 47.44 7.24 -21.15
C ASN A 29 47.47 6.55 -22.53
N THR A 30 46.56 6.89 -23.46
CA THR A 30 46.86 7.24 -24.88
C THR A 30 45.60 7.70 -25.64
N ALA A 31 45.63 8.99 -26.01
CA ALA A 31 45.12 9.73 -27.19
C ALA A 31 43.78 9.44 -27.93
N ASN A 32 42.95 10.50 -27.95
CA ASN A 32 42.10 11.11 -29.01
C ASN A 32 41.05 10.32 -29.80
N SER A 33 39.77 10.72 -29.66
CA SER A 33 39.05 11.48 -30.71
C SER A 33 37.74 12.09 -30.17
N ASP A 34 37.35 13.22 -30.77
CA ASP A 34 36.31 14.15 -30.36
C ASP A 34 34.86 13.65 -30.44
N LEU A 35 34.04 14.36 -29.64
CA LEU A 35 32.68 14.83 -29.93
C LEU A 35 31.46 14.07 -29.32
N ALA A 36 30.88 14.76 -28.34
CA ALA A 36 29.47 14.85 -27.99
C ALA A 36 28.77 13.64 -27.37
N LYS A 37 28.69 13.63 -26.03
CA LYS A 37 27.42 13.35 -25.35
C LYS A 37 27.41 13.78 -23.87
N THR A 38 26.37 14.54 -23.53
CA THR A 38 25.70 14.57 -22.22
C THR A 38 26.51 15.15 -21.05
N VAL A 39 26.33 16.46 -20.80
CA VAL A 39 26.52 17.01 -19.45
C VAL A 39 25.29 16.62 -18.64
N THR A 40 25.40 15.48 -17.96
CA THR A 40 24.56 15.11 -16.83
C THR A 40 25.04 15.92 -15.63
N ALA A 41 24.24 16.87 -15.15
CA ALA A 41 24.46 17.49 -13.85
C ALA A 41 23.15 18.03 -13.29
N SER A 42 22.48 17.19 -12.50
CA SER A 42 21.85 17.62 -11.24
C SER A 42 21.64 16.39 -10.38
N ASN A 43 22.61 16.19 -9.49
CA ASN A 43 22.47 15.34 -8.32
C ASN A 43 21.52 16.06 -7.37
N ASP A 44 20.24 15.70 -7.43
CA ASP A 44 19.40 15.66 -6.24
C ASP A 44 18.96 14.20 -6.13
N THR A 45 19.71 13.40 -5.36
CA THR A 45 19.21 12.13 -4.86
C THR A 45 18.14 12.44 -3.81
N ALA A 46 16.99 12.91 -4.28
CA ALA A 46 15.74 12.69 -3.56
C ALA A 46 15.66 11.17 -3.39
N ALA A 47 15.75 10.69 -2.16
CA ALA A 47 15.53 9.29 -1.85
C ALA A 47 14.25 8.86 -2.58
N SER A 48 14.39 8.05 -3.63
CA SER A 48 13.26 7.58 -4.41
C SER A 48 12.36 6.84 -3.43
N LYS A 49 11.15 7.35 -3.21
CA LYS A 49 10.16 6.65 -2.38
C LYS A 49 10.07 5.20 -2.89
N PRO A 50 9.94 4.21 -1.99
CA PRO A 50 9.76 2.82 -2.41
C PRO A 50 8.63 2.73 -3.43
N ASP A 51 8.85 2.01 -4.53
CA ASP A 51 7.78 1.72 -5.49
C ASP A 51 6.87 0.65 -4.87
N LEU A 52 5.74 1.10 -4.32
CA LEU A 52 4.73 0.25 -3.69
C LEU A 52 3.69 -0.27 -4.69
N SER A 53 3.81 0.07 -5.98
CA SER A 53 2.75 -0.13 -6.97
C SER A 53 2.32 -1.59 -7.10
N LYS A 54 3.28 -2.52 -7.10
CA LYS A 54 3.03 -3.97 -7.23
C LYS A 54 2.23 -4.53 -6.05
N ASP A 55 2.59 -4.16 -4.82
CA ASP A 55 1.92 -4.67 -3.62
C ASP A 55 0.50 -4.10 -3.52
N GLN A 56 0.32 -2.83 -3.87
CA GLN A 56 -0.98 -2.18 -3.96
C GLN A 56 -1.87 -2.84 -5.03
N ASP A 57 -1.32 -3.14 -6.21
CA ASP A 57 -2.06 -3.77 -7.31
C ASP A 57 -2.45 -5.19 -6.96
N ASN A 58 -1.58 -5.97 -6.30
CA ASN A 58 -1.93 -7.30 -5.83
C ASN A 58 -3.08 -7.25 -4.82
N TYR A 59 -3.00 -6.37 -3.81
CA TYR A 59 -4.07 -6.18 -2.83
C TYR A 59 -5.40 -5.83 -3.50
N ILE A 60 -5.40 -4.84 -4.41
CA ILE A 60 -6.61 -4.41 -5.10
C ILE A 60 -7.17 -5.52 -5.99
N ASN A 61 -6.33 -6.19 -6.76
CA ASN A 61 -6.76 -7.27 -7.66
C ASN A 61 -7.37 -8.44 -6.88
N GLU A 62 -6.80 -8.80 -5.73
CA GLU A 62 -7.38 -9.82 -4.85
C GLU A 62 -8.71 -9.36 -4.27
N ALA A 63 -8.78 -8.15 -3.71
CA ALA A 63 -10.00 -7.59 -3.14
C ALA A 63 -11.14 -7.48 -4.16
N LYS A 64 -10.84 -7.07 -5.41
CA LYS A 64 -11.84 -6.92 -6.47
C LYS A 64 -12.54 -8.24 -6.84
N ARG A 65 -11.95 -9.40 -6.57
CA ARG A 65 -12.56 -10.72 -6.86
C ARG A 65 -13.80 -10.99 -6.02
N PHE A 66 -13.99 -10.24 -4.95
CA PHE A 66 -15.13 -10.38 -4.03
C PHE A 66 -16.24 -9.36 -4.30
N LEU A 67 -16.10 -8.51 -5.33
CA LEU A 67 -17.07 -7.46 -5.61
C LEU A 67 -18.24 -7.95 -6.49
N PRO A 68 -19.46 -7.40 -6.28
CA PRO A 68 -19.83 -6.51 -5.17
C PRO A 68 -19.88 -7.27 -3.84
N ALA A 69 -19.31 -6.69 -2.78
CA ALA A 69 -19.28 -7.28 -1.45
C ALA A 69 -20.31 -6.62 -0.54
N LYS A 70 -21.21 -7.41 0.05
CA LYS A 70 -22.21 -6.90 0.99
C LYS A 70 -21.55 -6.58 2.33
N VAL A 71 -21.58 -5.32 2.74
CA VAL A 71 -21.00 -4.83 4.01
C VAL A 71 -22.05 -4.78 5.11
N SER A 72 -23.27 -4.37 4.77
CA SER A 72 -24.42 -4.33 5.69
C SER A 72 -25.73 -4.57 4.94
N GLY A 73 -26.88 -4.43 5.62
CA GLY A 73 -28.21 -4.64 5.03
C GLY A 73 -28.47 -3.79 3.78
N ASN A 74 -27.98 -2.55 3.76
CA ASN A 74 -28.22 -1.56 2.71
C ASN A 74 -26.93 -1.01 2.09
N VAL A 75 -25.74 -1.54 2.41
CA VAL A 75 -24.46 -1.03 1.89
C VAL A 75 -23.66 -2.15 1.21
N ASN A 76 -23.26 -1.89 -0.04
CA ASN A 76 -22.35 -2.75 -0.79
C ASN A 76 -21.06 -2.01 -1.12
N LEU A 77 -19.93 -2.67 -0.96
CA LEU A 77 -18.68 -2.24 -1.59
C LEU A 77 -18.72 -2.69 -3.05
N VAL A 78 -18.60 -1.76 -3.99
CA VAL A 78 -18.78 -2.02 -5.42
C VAL A 78 -17.53 -1.79 -6.25
N ASP A 79 -16.58 -0.99 -5.75
CA ASP A 79 -15.28 -0.80 -6.39
C ASP A 79 -14.19 -0.44 -5.39
N LEU A 80 -12.95 -0.71 -5.78
CA LEU A 80 -11.74 -0.23 -5.11
C LEU A 80 -10.73 0.22 -6.16
N TYR A 81 -10.01 1.30 -5.91
CA TYR A 81 -8.93 1.74 -6.80
C TYR A 81 -7.85 2.48 -6.00
N LYS A 82 -6.62 2.47 -6.51
CA LYS A 82 -5.55 3.30 -5.95
C LYS A 82 -5.52 4.66 -6.63
N ASP A 83 -5.23 5.67 -5.83
CA ASP A 83 -4.78 6.98 -6.31
C ASP A 83 -3.53 7.34 -5.51
N ASN A 84 -2.37 7.35 -6.20
CA ASN A 84 -1.05 7.38 -5.57
C ASN A 84 -0.91 6.28 -4.50
N ASN A 85 -0.52 6.64 -3.27
CA ASN A 85 -0.38 5.70 -2.15
C ASN A 85 -1.63 5.63 -1.25
N THR A 86 -2.78 6.05 -1.78
CA THR A 86 -4.08 5.99 -1.11
C THR A 86 -4.96 4.94 -1.78
N ILE A 87 -5.64 4.11 -1.00
CA ILE A 87 -6.71 3.25 -1.51
C ILE A 87 -8.07 3.92 -1.35
N ASN A 88 -8.87 3.88 -2.41
CA ASN A 88 -10.23 4.42 -2.46
C ASN A 88 -11.22 3.27 -2.52
N TYR A 89 -12.25 3.31 -1.68
CA TYR A 89 -13.36 2.37 -1.65
C TYR A 89 -14.64 3.08 -2.12
N LYS A 90 -15.35 2.50 -3.10
CA LYS A 90 -16.68 2.98 -3.53
C LYS A 90 -17.77 2.11 -2.91
N TYR A 91 -18.59 2.70 -2.06
CA TYR A 91 -19.76 2.06 -1.47
C TYR A 91 -21.05 2.59 -2.08
N GLU A 92 -21.97 1.69 -2.42
CA GLU A 92 -23.33 2.04 -2.83
C GLU A 92 -24.32 1.71 -1.71
N MET A 93 -25.11 2.71 -1.34
CA MET A 93 -26.15 2.62 -0.32
C MET A 93 -27.52 2.54 -0.97
N ASN A 94 -28.25 1.45 -0.70
CA ASN A 94 -29.63 1.26 -1.14
C ASN A 94 -30.61 1.82 -0.09
N ILE A 95 -30.59 3.14 0.07
CA ILE A 95 -31.47 3.92 0.94
C ILE A 95 -31.73 5.27 0.27
N SER A 96 -32.84 5.94 0.59
CA SER A 96 -33.04 7.32 0.14
C SER A 96 -32.31 8.31 1.05
N LYS A 97 -32.05 9.53 0.54
CA LYS A 97 -31.40 10.58 1.32
C LYS A 97 -32.30 11.13 2.43
N ASP A 98 -33.61 11.15 2.21
CA ASP A 98 -34.63 11.59 3.17
C ASP A 98 -34.82 10.61 4.33
N GLU A 99 -34.49 9.34 4.14
CA GLU A 99 -34.51 8.30 5.18
C GLU A 99 -33.23 8.25 6.03
N MET A 100 -32.21 9.03 5.68
CA MET A 100 -30.88 8.95 6.27
C MET A 100 -30.47 10.26 6.95
N ASP A 101 -30.13 10.19 8.24
CA ASP A 101 -29.37 11.24 8.89
C ASP A 101 -27.91 11.15 8.43
N ILE A 102 -27.55 11.96 7.43
CA ILE A 102 -26.23 11.92 6.78
C ILE A 102 -25.11 12.24 7.77
N GLU A 103 -25.29 13.27 8.61
CA GLU A 103 -24.25 13.71 9.55
C GLU A 103 -24.02 12.67 10.66
N GLN A 104 -25.10 12.16 11.25
CA GLN A 104 -24.98 11.12 12.27
C GLN A 104 -24.42 9.83 11.69
N SER A 105 -24.82 9.45 10.47
CA SER A 105 -24.30 8.26 9.81
C SER A 105 -22.81 8.40 9.50
N LYS A 106 -22.39 9.53 8.91
CA LYS A 106 -20.98 9.82 8.64
C LYS A 106 -20.16 9.74 9.92
N LYS A 107 -20.64 10.33 11.02
CA LYS A 107 -19.97 10.28 12.33
C LYS A 107 -19.79 8.85 12.83
N THR A 108 -20.88 8.08 12.92
CA THR A 108 -20.84 6.69 13.42
C THR A 108 -19.96 5.81 12.55
N THR A 109 -20.06 5.95 11.21
CA THR A 109 -19.21 5.20 10.28
C THR A 109 -17.74 5.60 10.41
N ALA A 110 -17.43 6.89 10.57
CA ALA A 110 -16.04 7.35 10.73
C ALA A 110 -15.41 6.83 12.02
N GLU A 111 -16.16 6.81 13.13
CA GLU A 111 -15.70 6.24 14.40
C GLU A 111 -15.40 4.74 14.27
N ALA A 112 -16.29 3.97 13.63
CA ALA A 112 -16.10 2.53 13.41
C ALA A 112 -14.90 2.24 12.49
N LEU A 113 -14.81 2.94 11.35
CA LEU A 113 -13.69 2.78 10.41
C LEU A 113 -12.36 3.18 11.04
N LYS A 114 -12.34 4.27 11.81
CA LYS A 114 -11.14 4.67 12.56
C LYS A 114 -10.72 3.61 13.56
N SER A 115 -11.66 3.03 14.31
CA SER A 115 -11.36 1.94 15.25
C SER A 115 -10.72 0.75 14.55
N LEU A 116 -11.26 0.34 13.39
CA LEU A 116 -10.71 -0.76 12.59
C LEU A 116 -9.32 -0.41 12.04
N TYR A 117 -9.19 0.75 11.39
CA TYR A 117 -7.94 1.22 10.81
C TYR A 117 -6.83 1.39 11.85
N CYS A 118 -7.17 1.70 13.10
CA CYS A 118 -6.19 1.87 14.18
C CYS A 118 -5.87 0.60 14.97
N MET A 119 -6.44 -0.55 14.62
CA MET A 119 -6.09 -1.81 15.26
C MET A 119 -4.59 -2.11 15.13
N ASP A 120 -3.97 -2.51 16.25
CA ASP A 120 -2.59 -2.95 16.29
C ASP A 120 -2.47 -4.45 15.98
N ASN A 121 -2.66 -4.81 14.71
CA ASN A 121 -2.48 -6.19 14.23
C ASN A 121 -1.60 -6.22 12.96
N SER A 122 -1.12 -7.42 12.62
CA SER A 122 -0.20 -7.61 11.49
C SER A 122 -0.81 -7.22 10.14
N GLU A 123 -2.09 -7.52 9.95
CA GLU A 123 -2.83 -7.20 8.72
C GLU A 123 -2.92 -5.68 8.51
N MET A 124 -3.32 -4.93 9.54
CA MET A 124 -3.43 -3.48 9.47
C MET A 124 -2.06 -2.79 9.34
N LYS A 125 -1.00 -3.37 9.93
CA LYS A 125 0.39 -2.92 9.71
C LYS A 125 0.82 -3.11 8.26
N ALA A 126 0.54 -4.28 7.67
CA ALA A 126 0.83 -4.54 6.26
C ALA A 126 0.03 -3.60 5.34
N PHE A 127 -1.26 -3.40 5.63
CA PHE A 127 -2.11 -2.47 4.92
C PHE A 127 -1.55 -1.03 4.92
N LYS A 128 -1.20 -0.49 6.10
CA LYS A 128 -0.60 0.85 6.24
C LYS A 128 0.77 0.97 5.57
N THR A 129 1.51 -0.14 5.47
CA THR A 129 2.78 -0.18 4.74
C THR A 129 2.56 -0.10 3.23
N ALA A 130 1.54 -0.79 2.70
CA ALA A 130 1.18 -0.75 1.28
C ALA A 130 0.53 0.58 0.87
N PHE A 131 -0.26 1.19 1.75
CA PHE A 131 -0.98 2.44 1.51
C PHE A 131 -0.60 3.51 2.55
N PRO A 132 0.62 4.07 2.48
CA PRO A 132 1.12 5.00 3.50
C PRO A 132 0.40 6.35 3.53
N ASP A 133 -0.31 6.73 2.47
CA ASP A 133 -1.13 7.95 2.47
C ASP A 133 -2.54 7.70 3.05
N GLY A 134 -2.91 6.42 3.24
CA GLY A 134 -4.10 5.99 3.94
C GLY A 134 -5.21 5.45 3.04
N ALA A 135 -6.46 5.62 3.49
CA ALA A 135 -7.65 5.09 2.83
C ALA A 135 -8.75 6.16 2.75
N ILE A 136 -9.55 6.12 1.70
CA ILE A 136 -10.73 6.98 1.52
C ILE A 136 -11.95 6.11 1.26
N HIS A 137 -12.95 6.20 2.14
CA HIS A 137 -14.22 5.49 2.01
C HIS A 137 -15.28 6.44 1.47
N ASN A 138 -15.75 6.22 0.24
CA ASN A 138 -16.70 7.07 -0.47
C ASN A 138 -18.07 6.41 -0.55
N TYR A 139 -19.11 7.07 -0.04
CA TYR A 139 -20.47 6.52 0.05
C TYR A 139 -21.41 7.23 -0.93
N TYR A 140 -22.15 6.45 -1.71
CA TYR A 140 -23.00 6.93 -2.80
C TYR A 140 -24.45 6.49 -2.62
N ILE A 141 -25.40 7.35 -3.02
CA ILE A 141 -26.81 7.01 -3.23
C ILE A 141 -27.13 7.40 -4.68
N LYS A 142 -27.59 6.46 -5.50
CA LYS A 142 -27.92 6.69 -6.92
C LYS A 142 -26.80 7.42 -7.68
N ASP A 143 -25.56 6.92 -7.55
CA ASP A 143 -24.31 7.48 -8.12
C ASP A 143 -23.92 8.89 -7.64
N GLU A 144 -24.67 9.50 -6.73
CA GLU A 144 -24.28 10.75 -6.10
C GLU A 144 -23.51 10.47 -4.80
N MET A 145 -22.31 11.03 -4.69
CA MET A 145 -21.53 10.93 -3.45
C MET A 145 -22.24 11.70 -2.34
N VAL A 146 -22.54 11.02 -1.24
CA VAL A 146 -23.24 11.59 -0.07
C VAL A 146 -22.24 12.06 0.99
N PHE A 147 -21.24 11.23 1.29
CA PHE A 147 -20.12 11.61 2.16
C PHE A 147 -18.88 10.76 1.87
N SER A 148 -17.74 11.27 2.33
CA SER A 148 -16.44 10.61 2.27
C SER A 148 -15.75 10.64 3.63
N ILE A 149 -15.02 9.58 3.95
CA ILE A 149 -14.28 9.40 5.19
C ILE A 149 -12.82 9.09 4.85
N PRO A 150 -11.93 10.09 4.88
CA PRO A 150 -10.49 9.87 4.79
C PRO A 150 -9.93 9.35 6.12
N LEU A 151 -9.03 8.37 6.05
CA LEU A 151 -8.28 7.80 7.17
C LEU A 151 -6.79 7.90 6.86
N LYS A 152 -6.02 8.46 7.77
CA LYS A 152 -4.57 8.64 7.66
C LYS A 152 -3.88 7.97 8.83
N PRO A 153 -2.61 7.52 8.68
CA PRO A 153 -1.85 6.95 9.80
C PRO A 153 -1.82 7.84 11.06
N THR A 154 -1.80 9.17 10.87
CA THR A 154 -1.81 10.16 11.95
C THR A 154 -3.09 10.15 12.79
N ASP A 155 -4.19 9.59 12.31
CA ASP A 155 -5.47 9.55 13.04
C ASP A 155 -5.42 8.57 14.22
N CYS A 156 -4.46 7.64 14.22
CA CYS A 156 -4.32 6.60 15.25
C CYS A 156 -3.53 7.05 16.49
N ASN A 157 -2.96 8.25 16.49
CA ASN A 157 -2.09 8.73 17.56
C ASN A 157 -2.83 9.18 18.85
N ASN A 158 -4.16 9.04 18.90
CA ASN A 158 -5.01 9.50 20.01
C ASN A 158 -5.81 8.38 20.70
N GLN A 159 -5.42 7.10 20.57
CA GLN A 159 -6.03 6.01 21.35
C GLN A 159 -5.15 5.72 22.58
N ASN A 160 -5.31 6.53 23.62
CA ASN A 160 -4.87 6.23 24.99
C ASN A 160 -6.08 5.79 25.82
#